data_AF-A0A1G6DIS4-F1
#
_entry.id   AF-A0A1G6DIS4-F1
#
_cell.length_a   1.000
_cell.length_b   1.000
_cell.length_c   1.000
_cell.angle_alpha   90.00
_cell.angle_beta   90.00
_cell.angle_gamma   90.00
#
_symmetry.space_group_name_H-M   'P 1'
#
loop_
_entity.id
_entity.type
_entity.pdbx_description
1 polymer ?
#
loop_
_entity_poly.entity_id
_entity_poly.type
_entity_poly.pdbx_seq_one_letter_code
_entity_poly.pdbx_strand_id
1 'polypeptide(L)'
;MRELRFDRSFIVTMAIGIAVIDLLVVGYGLAFGFRRMAREDGLLELAQLVALAVSAIGFIALIPRVRHGGRIVASGAAALSILFFFREFETPIDNPVLDYMSNDPFLYLLSVVLGAFVIWQIAANWAHVPAFLGWLVRLGWWPWLAAGVMLIIGSAFEAMHMMFLEELFELNADAVFAIIAVTALGRTLGSARSPVGAHLVR
;
A
#
# COMPACT_ATOMS: atom_id res chain seq x y z
N MET A 1 -7.77 16.03 -2.29
CA MET A 1 -7.81 15.04 -3.40
C MET A 1 -6.85 15.38 -4.53
N ARG A 2 -6.23 16.58 -4.59
CA ARG A 2 -5.23 16.88 -5.63
C ARG A 2 -3.96 16.04 -5.48
N GLU A 3 -3.67 15.66 -4.24
CA GLU A 3 -2.51 14.90 -3.79
C GLU A 3 -2.59 13.43 -4.25
N LEU A 4 -3.80 12.90 -4.40
CA LEU A 4 -4.13 11.54 -4.87
C LEU A 4 -4.66 11.57 -6.30
N ARG A 5 -4.00 12.34 -7.17
CA ARG A 5 -4.28 12.33 -8.63
C ARG A 5 -3.24 11.48 -9.34
N PHE A 6 -3.69 10.47 -10.07
CA PHE A 6 -2.81 9.56 -10.79
C PHE A 6 -2.73 10.01 -12.25
N ASP A 7 -1.81 10.95 -12.50
CA ASP A 7 -1.54 11.48 -13.83
C ASP A 7 -0.59 10.58 -14.63
N ARG A 8 -0.24 10.99 -15.85
CA ARG A 8 0.69 10.25 -16.72
C ARG A 8 2.05 10.03 -16.06
N SER A 9 2.53 11.00 -15.26
CA SER A 9 3.82 10.86 -14.56
C SER A 9 3.75 9.74 -13.53
N PHE A 10 2.65 9.64 -12.78
CA PHE A 10 2.42 8.55 -11.84
C PHE A 10 2.36 7.19 -12.55
N ILE A 11 1.64 7.09 -13.68
CA ILE A 11 1.55 5.84 -14.46
C ILE A 11 2.94 5.37 -14.88
N VAL A 12 3.77 6.28 -15.39
CA VAL A 12 5.15 5.96 -15.79
C VAL A 12 5.99 5.55 -14.59
N THR A 13 5.94 6.27 -13.48
CA THR A 13 6.66 5.90 -12.25
C THR A 13 6.24 4.52 -11.74
N MET A 14 4.93 4.23 -11.74
CA MET A 14 4.39 2.96 -11.30
C MET A 14 4.84 1.82 -12.22
N ALA A 15 4.73 2.00 -13.54
CA ALA A 15 5.16 0.99 -14.51
C ALA A 15 6.66 0.71 -14.45
N ILE A 16 7.50 1.76 -14.31
CA ILE A 16 8.94 1.60 -14.14
C ILE A 16 9.24 0.90 -12.81
N GLY A 17 8.59 1.31 -11.72
CA GLY A 17 8.78 0.71 -10.40
C GLY A 17 8.50 -0.80 -10.40
N ILE A 18 7.33 -1.19 -10.93
CA ILE A 18 6.93 -2.59 -11.08
C ILE A 18 7.92 -3.34 -11.97
N ALA A 19 8.24 -2.81 -13.16
CA ALA A 19 9.17 -3.47 -14.07
C ALA A 19 10.57 -3.67 -13.46
N VAL A 20 11.06 -2.70 -12.66
CA VAL A 20 12.34 -2.84 -11.96
C VAL A 20 12.25 -3.94 -10.90
N ILE A 21 11.18 -3.99 -10.11
CA ILE A 21 10.97 -5.06 -9.12
C ILE A 21 10.93 -6.42 -9.81
N ASP A 22 10.12 -6.58 -10.86
CA ASP A 22 10.00 -7.82 -11.63
C ASP A 22 11.35 -8.28 -12.19
N LEU A 23 12.13 -7.36 -12.77
CA LEU A 23 13.45 -7.67 -13.32
C LEU A 23 14.44 -8.11 -12.24
N LEU A 24 14.41 -7.47 -11.06
CA LEU A 24 15.26 -7.85 -9.93
C LEU A 24 14.86 -9.23 -9.39
N VAL A 25 13.57 -9.47 -9.22
CA VAL A 25 13.03 -10.76 -8.76
C VAL A 25 13.40 -11.87 -9.75
N VAL A 26 13.11 -11.68 -11.04
CA VAL A 26 13.41 -12.68 -12.07
C VAL A 26 14.93 -12.90 -12.18
N GLY A 27 15.73 -11.84 -12.18
CA GLY A 27 17.19 -11.94 -12.23
C GLY A 27 17.75 -12.73 -11.05
N TYR A 28 17.27 -12.46 -9.84
CA TYR A 28 17.66 -13.21 -8.64
C TYR A 28 17.16 -14.66 -8.70
N GLY A 29 15.92 -14.88 -9.12
CA GLY A 29 15.33 -16.21 -9.28
C GLY A 29 16.09 -17.07 -10.31
N LEU A 30 16.58 -16.48 -11.39
CA LEU A 30 17.45 -17.16 -12.37
C LEU A 30 18.83 -17.49 -11.79
N ALA A 31 19.39 -16.62 -10.94
CA ALA A 31 20.72 -16.81 -10.35
C ALA A 31 20.73 -17.81 -9.18
N PHE A 32 19.68 -17.81 -8.35
CA PHE A 32 19.66 -18.54 -7.07
C PHE A 32 18.48 -19.53 -6.92
N GLY A 33 17.58 -19.57 -7.90
CA GLY A 33 16.44 -20.48 -7.98
C GLY A 33 15.12 -19.87 -7.48
N PHE A 34 14.09 -19.89 -8.34
CA PHE A 34 12.74 -19.38 -8.04
C PHE A 34 12.09 -20.00 -6.80
N ARG A 35 12.25 -21.31 -6.59
CA ARG A 35 11.68 -22.01 -5.44
C ARG A 35 12.23 -21.52 -4.11
N ARG A 36 13.50 -21.09 -4.06
CA ARG A 36 14.10 -20.58 -2.82
C ARG A 36 13.61 -19.16 -2.50
N MET A 37 13.29 -18.41 -3.54
CA MET A 37 12.85 -17.02 -3.44
C MET A 37 11.40 -16.91 -2.96
N ALA A 38 10.56 -17.86 -3.34
CA ALA A 38 9.14 -17.94 -3.01
C ALA A 38 8.84 -18.91 -1.85
N ARG A 39 9.78 -19.18 -0.94
CA ARG A 39 9.45 -19.91 0.30
C ARG A 39 8.84 -18.94 1.30
N GLU A 40 8.07 -19.49 2.24
CA GLU A 40 7.84 -18.90 3.56
C GLU A 40 9.22 -18.56 4.19
N ASP A 41 9.43 -17.31 4.63
CA ASP A 41 10.70 -16.63 4.95
C ASP A 41 11.58 -16.22 3.75
N GLY A 42 11.00 -16.19 2.56
CA GLY A 42 11.68 -15.89 1.31
C GLY A 42 12.03 -14.41 1.14
N LEU A 43 12.80 -14.11 0.08
CA LEU A 43 13.09 -12.72 -0.27
C LEU A 43 11.85 -11.98 -0.80
N LEU A 44 10.88 -12.69 -1.40
CA LEU A 44 9.64 -12.10 -1.89
C LEU A 44 8.78 -11.62 -0.74
N GLU A 45 8.54 -12.49 0.24
CA GLU A 45 7.80 -12.17 1.46
C GLU A 45 8.45 -11.02 2.24
N LEU A 46 9.79 -11.04 2.41
CA LEU A 46 10.48 -9.91 3.03
C LEU A 46 10.28 -8.61 2.25
N ALA A 47 10.27 -8.67 0.92
CA ALA A 47 10.03 -7.50 0.07
C ALA A 47 8.58 -7.00 0.17
N GLN A 48 7.59 -7.89 0.25
CA GLN A 48 6.18 -7.57 0.51
C GLN A 48 6.06 -6.85 1.86
N LEU A 49 6.64 -7.42 2.91
CA LEU A 49 6.63 -6.85 4.26
C LEU A 49 7.24 -5.45 4.29
N VAL A 50 8.36 -5.23 3.59
CA VAL A 50 8.98 -3.90 3.44
C VAL A 50 8.06 -2.95 2.66
N ALA A 51 7.44 -3.39 1.57
CA ALA A 51 6.53 -2.58 0.78
C ALA A 51 5.29 -2.16 1.60
N LEU A 52 4.73 -3.08 2.37
CA LEU A 52 3.61 -2.83 3.30
C LEU A 52 4.01 -1.86 4.43
N ALA A 53 5.20 -2.03 5.01
CA ALA A 53 5.71 -1.11 6.02
C ALA A 53 5.88 0.31 5.46
N VAL A 54 6.50 0.43 4.28
CA VAL A 54 6.66 1.72 3.57
C VAL A 54 5.31 2.35 3.28
N SER A 55 4.33 1.54 2.83
CA SER A 55 2.96 1.98 2.58
C SER A 55 2.29 2.50 3.84
N ALA A 56 2.30 1.72 4.92
CA ALA A 56 1.69 2.08 6.20
C ALA A 56 2.29 3.39 6.74
N ILE A 57 3.62 3.47 6.84
CA ILE A 57 4.33 4.66 7.31
C ILE A 57 4.03 5.86 6.41
N GLY A 58 4.08 5.67 5.10
CA GLY A 58 3.85 6.72 4.12
C GLY A 58 2.43 7.29 4.20
N PHE A 59 1.41 6.42 4.31
CA PHE A 59 0.02 6.86 4.47
C PHE A 59 -0.25 7.50 5.83
N ILE A 60 0.31 6.98 6.93
CA ILE A 60 0.22 7.62 8.26
C ILE A 60 0.83 9.02 8.20
N ALA A 61 2.02 9.16 7.61
CA ALA A 61 2.67 10.46 7.43
C ALA A 61 1.85 11.39 6.51
N LEU A 62 1.09 10.83 5.57
CA LEU A 62 0.26 11.60 4.65
C LEU A 62 -0.99 12.18 5.32
N ILE A 63 -1.61 11.49 6.30
CA ILE A 63 -2.85 11.89 6.99
C ILE A 63 -2.87 13.38 7.42
N PRO A 64 -1.89 13.91 8.17
CA PRO A 64 -1.92 15.31 8.59
C PRO A 64 -1.71 16.31 7.44
N ARG A 65 -1.14 15.85 6.32
CA ARG A 65 -0.72 16.68 5.17
C ARG A 65 -1.79 16.82 4.10
N VAL A 66 -2.70 15.85 4.00
CA VAL A 66 -3.79 15.88 3.03
C VAL A 66 -5.05 16.51 3.63
N ARG A 67 -5.85 17.13 2.76
CA ARG A 67 -7.10 17.78 3.15
C ARG A 67 -8.30 16.86 2.97
N HIS A 68 -9.22 16.94 3.93
CA HIS A 68 -10.61 16.51 3.78
C HIS A 68 -10.73 15.04 3.33
N GLY A 69 -11.39 14.78 2.19
CA GLY A 69 -11.52 13.42 1.64
C GLY A 69 -10.21 12.68 1.37
N GLY A 70 -9.08 13.40 1.23
CA GLY A 70 -7.77 12.76 1.14
C GLY A 70 -7.36 12.07 2.45
N ARG A 71 -7.81 12.60 3.59
CA ARG A 71 -7.56 12.00 4.91
C ARG A 71 -8.29 10.68 5.08
N ILE A 72 -9.52 10.59 4.57
CA ILE A 72 -10.31 9.36 4.57
C ILE A 72 -9.56 8.27 3.79
N VAL A 73 -9.10 8.58 2.56
CA VAL A 73 -8.35 7.63 1.74
C VAL A 73 -7.03 7.24 2.40
N ALA A 74 -6.25 8.21 2.88
CA ALA A 74 -4.97 7.93 3.54
C ALA A 74 -5.16 7.10 4.82
N SER A 75 -6.23 7.34 5.59
CA SER A 75 -6.52 6.57 6.81
C SER A 75 -6.95 5.14 6.50
N GLY A 76 -7.83 4.96 5.50
CA GLY A 76 -8.24 3.62 5.04
C GLY A 76 -7.06 2.84 4.45
N ALA A 77 -6.22 3.49 3.65
CA ALA A 77 -5.02 2.87 3.10
C ALA A 77 -4.00 2.51 4.18
N ALA A 78 -3.76 3.39 5.15
CA ALA A 78 -2.91 3.09 6.30
C ALA A 78 -3.43 1.88 7.07
N ALA A 79 -4.74 1.85 7.37
CA ALA A 79 -5.37 0.72 8.04
C ALA A 79 -5.20 -0.60 7.27
N LEU A 80 -5.44 -0.60 5.96
CA LEU A 80 -5.25 -1.80 5.13
C LEU A 80 -3.78 -2.25 5.09
N SER A 81 -2.84 -1.32 4.88
CA SER A 81 -1.41 -1.65 4.88
C SER A 81 -0.93 -2.19 6.21
N ILE A 82 -1.44 -1.68 7.35
CA ILE A 82 -1.13 -2.23 8.68
C ILE A 82 -1.71 -3.64 8.82
N LEU A 83 -2.95 -3.85 8.41
CA LEU A 83 -3.60 -5.16 8.52
C LEU A 83 -2.89 -6.21 7.67
N PHE A 84 -2.57 -5.89 6.42
CA PHE A 84 -1.79 -6.77 5.55
C PHE A 84 -0.37 -6.97 6.07
N PHE A 85 0.29 -5.93 6.58
CA PHE A 85 1.61 -6.08 7.19
C PHE A 85 1.60 -7.14 8.30
N PHE A 86 0.62 -7.11 9.20
CA PHE A 86 0.53 -8.10 10.27
C PHE A 86 0.04 -9.47 9.81
N ARG A 87 -0.71 -9.54 8.71
CA ARG A 87 -1.10 -10.80 8.08
C ARG A 87 0.12 -11.50 7.46
N GLU A 88 0.95 -10.76 6.75
CA GLU A 88 2.20 -11.26 6.13
C GLU A 88 3.37 -11.30 7.12
N PHE A 89 3.15 -10.96 8.39
CA PHE A 89 4.19 -11.02 9.40
C PHE A 89 4.27 -12.43 9.97
N GLU A 90 4.82 -13.35 9.19
CA GLU A 90 5.23 -14.65 9.68
C GLU A 90 6.62 -14.50 10.33
N THR A 91 6.72 -14.87 11.60
CA THR A 91 8.03 -14.90 12.28
C THR A 91 8.23 -16.25 12.92
N PRO A 92 9.48 -16.74 13.01
CA PRO A 92 9.78 -17.96 13.74
C PRO A 92 9.22 -17.88 15.17
N ILE A 93 8.47 -18.93 15.55
CA ILE A 93 7.56 -19.02 16.72
C ILE A 93 8.29 -18.94 18.09
N ASP A 94 9.57 -18.59 18.12
CA ASP A 94 10.38 -18.58 19.35
C ASP A 94 10.05 -17.41 20.29
N ASN A 95 9.18 -16.47 19.87
CA ASN A 95 8.77 -15.32 20.67
C ASN A 95 7.25 -15.28 20.89
N PRO A 96 6.76 -15.42 22.14
CA PRO A 96 5.32 -15.49 22.44
C PRO A 96 4.55 -14.21 22.11
N VAL A 97 5.22 -13.07 22.03
CA VAL A 97 4.58 -11.81 21.60
C VAL A 97 4.36 -11.82 20.10
N LEU A 98 5.34 -12.30 19.33
CA LEU A 98 5.22 -12.34 17.87
C LEU A 98 4.22 -13.42 17.44
N ASP A 99 4.21 -14.56 18.13
CA ASP A 99 3.20 -15.61 17.96
C ASP A 99 1.78 -15.08 18.21
N TYR A 100 1.57 -14.29 19.28
CA TYR A 100 0.27 -13.66 19.49
C TYR A 100 -0.14 -12.73 18.34
N MET A 101 0.82 -12.01 17.75
CA MET A 101 0.57 -11.02 16.69
C MET A 101 0.30 -11.64 15.31
N SER A 102 0.73 -12.87 15.06
CA SER A 102 0.43 -13.60 13.82
C SER A 102 -0.88 -14.40 13.89
N ASN A 103 -1.46 -14.58 15.08
CA ASN A 103 -2.65 -15.40 15.27
C ASN A 103 -3.96 -14.71 14.83
N ASP A 104 -4.90 -15.50 14.28
CA ASP A 104 -6.21 -15.04 13.80
C ASP A 104 -7.00 -14.14 14.78
N PRO A 105 -7.08 -14.44 16.09
CA PRO A 105 -7.82 -13.59 17.02
C PRO A 105 -7.23 -12.17 17.15
N PHE A 106 -5.90 -12.05 17.05
CA PHE A 106 -5.24 -10.74 17.05
C PHE A 106 -5.57 -9.99 15.76
N LEU A 107 -5.45 -10.63 14.59
CA LEU A 107 -5.78 -10.01 13.31
C LEU A 107 -7.25 -9.58 13.25
N TYR A 108 -8.16 -10.38 13.82
CA TYR A 108 -9.56 -10.00 13.95
C TYR A 108 -9.73 -8.74 14.83
N LEU A 109 -9.16 -8.73 16.04
CA LEU A 109 -9.21 -7.57 16.92
C LEU A 109 -8.61 -6.32 16.25
N LEU A 110 -7.45 -6.48 15.61
CA LEU A 110 -6.76 -5.42 14.88
C LEU A 110 -7.65 -4.86 13.77
N SER A 111 -8.28 -5.72 12.96
CA SER A 111 -9.19 -5.29 11.89
C SER A 111 -10.40 -4.50 12.44
N VAL A 112 -10.95 -4.91 13.59
CA VAL A 112 -12.05 -4.19 14.26
C VAL A 112 -11.60 -2.81 14.74
N VAL A 113 -10.43 -2.73 15.38
CA VAL A 113 -9.87 -1.46 15.89
C VAL A 113 -9.56 -0.49 14.74
N LEU A 114 -8.89 -0.97 13.69
CA LEU A 114 -8.57 -0.18 12.51
C LEU A 114 -9.83 0.23 11.75
N GLY A 115 -10.81 -0.67 11.62
CA GLY A 115 -12.12 -0.38 11.03
C GLY A 115 -12.88 0.71 11.79
N ALA A 116 -12.91 0.63 13.13
CA ALA A 116 -13.50 1.66 13.98
C ALA A 116 -12.79 3.02 13.81
N PHE A 117 -11.46 3.03 13.72
CA PHE A 117 -10.70 4.25 13.43
C PHE A 117 -11.06 4.85 12.06
N VAL A 118 -11.17 4.04 11.00
CA VAL A 118 -11.56 4.50 9.66
C VAL A 118 -13.00 5.05 9.66
N ILE A 119 -13.93 4.38 10.33
CA ILE A 119 -15.32 4.86 10.50
C ILE A 119 -15.33 6.21 11.22
N TRP A 120 -14.57 6.34 12.31
CA TRP A 120 -14.43 7.61 13.02
C TRP A 120 -13.86 8.71 12.13
N GLN A 121 -12.84 8.41 11.31
CA GLN A 121 -12.29 9.38 10.34
C GLN A 121 -13.33 9.81 9.29
N ILE A 122 -14.15 8.88 8.80
CA ILE A 122 -15.25 9.18 7.87
C ILE A 122 -16.27 10.10 8.55
N ALA A 123 -16.68 9.78 9.79
CA ALA A 123 -17.63 10.57 10.56
C ALA A 123 -17.10 11.99 10.86
N ALA A 124 -15.84 12.09 11.30
CA ALA A 124 -15.18 13.36 11.58
C ALA A 124 -15.00 14.24 10.33
N ASN A 125 -14.98 13.63 9.14
CA ASN A 125 -14.86 14.32 7.86
C ASN A 125 -16.13 14.19 7.00
N TRP A 126 -17.30 13.99 7.62
CA TRP A 126 -18.56 13.70 6.93
C TRP A 126 -18.92 14.74 5.85
N ALA A 127 -18.72 16.02 6.16
CA ALA A 127 -18.96 17.13 5.22
C ALA A 127 -18.15 17.02 3.91
N HIS A 128 -17.09 16.20 3.88
CA HIS A 128 -16.21 15.99 2.74
C HIS A 128 -16.40 14.65 2.04
N VAL A 129 -17.30 13.80 2.55
CA VAL A 129 -17.67 12.52 1.92
C VAL A 129 -18.15 12.72 0.47
N PRO A 130 -18.96 13.74 0.12
CA PRO A 130 -19.36 13.96 -1.27
C PRO A 130 -18.16 14.16 -2.21
N ALA A 131 -17.09 14.83 -1.76
CA ALA A 131 -15.88 15.01 -2.55
C ALA A 131 -15.09 13.70 -2.72
N PHE A 132 -15.10 12.83 -1.70
CA PHE A 132 -14.55 11.48 -1.79
C PHE A 132 -15.35 10.61 -2.76
N LEU A 133 -16.68 10.60 -2.67
CA LEU A 133 -17.55 9.88 -3.60
C LEU A 133 -17.37 10.39 -5.04
N GLY A 134 -17.26 11.71 -5.25
CA GLY A 134 -16.96 12.28 -6.56
C GLY A 134 -15.61 11.84 -7.13
N TRP A 135 -14.61 11.59 -6.27
CA TRP A 135 -13.34 10.99 -6.70
C TRP A 135 -13.46 9.51 -7.04
N LEU A 136 -14.27 8.75 -6.28
CA LEU A 136 -14.58 7.35 -6.59
C LEU A 136 -15.24 7.22 -7.98
N VAL A 137 -16.28 8.01 -8.25
CA VAL A 137 -17.01 7.97 -9.53
C VAL A 137 -16.11 8.33 -10.72
N ARG A 138 -15.10 9.19 -10.51
CA ARG A 138 -14.14 9.58 -11.56
C ARG A 138 -13.01 8.57 -11.77
N LEU A 139 -13.13 7.36 -11.22
CA LEU A 139 -12.09 6.32 -11.25
C LEU A 139 -10.74 6.83 -10.74
N GLY A 140 -10.76 7.78 -9.81
CA GLY A 140 -9.55 8.27 -9.16
C GLY A 140 -8.83 7.18 -8.34
N TRP A 141 -9.47 6.02 -8.14
CA TRP A 141 -9.01 4.89 -7.36
C TRP A 141 -8.44 3.73 -8.21
N TRP A 142 -8.27 3.91 -9.52
CA TRP A 142 -7.84 2.83 -10.41
C TRP A 142 -6.52 2.13 -10.03
N PRO A 143 -5.49 2.77 -9.40
CA PRO A 143 -4.30 2.02 -9.00
C PRO A 143 -4.58 1.03 -7.87
N TRP A 144 -5.50 1.38 -6.97
CA TRP A 144 -5.97 0.49 -5.91
C TRP A 144 -6.76 -0.68 -6.49
N LEU A 145 -7.54 -0.42 -7.55
CA LEU A 145 -8.20 -1.49 -8.31
C LEU A 145 -7.16 -2.43 -8.94
N ALA A 146 -6.10 -1.87 -9.55
CA ALA A 146 -5.05 -2.66 -10.17
C ALA A 146 -4.35 -3.56 -9.14
N ALA A 147 -4.01 -3.03 -7.96
CA ALA A 147 -3.47 -3.82 -6.85
C ALA A 147 -4.46 -4.92 -6.39
N GLY A 148 -5.74 -4.59 -6.23
CA GLY A 148 -6.76 -5.59 -5.88
C GLY A 148 -6.92 -6.70 -6.94
N VAL A 149 -6.84 -6.36 -8.23
CA VAL A 149 -6.84 -7.35 -9.32
C VAL A 149 -5.59 -8.23 -9.27
N MET A 150 -4.42 -7.66 -8.96
CA MET A 150 -3.18 -8.43 -8.78
C MET A 150 -3.31 -9.44 -7.63
N LEU A 151 -3.87 -9.04 -6.48
CA LEU A 151 -4.13 -9.96 -5.36
C LEU A 151 -5.09 -11.10 -5.74
N ILE A 152 -6.16 -10.81 -6.49
CA ILE A 152 -7.09 -11.85 -6.98
C ILE A 152 -6.37 -12.82 -7.93
N ILE A 153 -5.49 -12.32 -8.80
CA ILE A 153 -4.67 -13.15 -9.69
C ILE A 153 -3.68 -13.99 -8.86
N GLY A 154 -3.06 -13.41 -7.83
CA GLY A 154 -2.18 -14.12 -6.89
C GLY A 154 -2.88 -15.33 -6.26
N SER A 155 -4.06 -15.11 -5.67
CA SER A 155 -4.89 -16.18 -5.10
C SER A 155 -5.31 -17.25 -6.13
N ALA A 156 -5.49 -16.88 -7.40
CA ALA A 156 -5.71 -17.87 -8.46
C ALA A 156 -4.46 -18.73 -8.72
N PHE A 157 -3.26 -18.16 -8.62
CA PHE A 157 -1.99 -18.91 -8.72
C PHE A 157 -1.74 -19.80 -7.51
N GLU A 158 -2.11 -19.36 -6.32
CA GLU A 158 -2.11 -20.17 -5.09
C GLU A 158 -2.92 -21.46 -5.31
N ALA A 159 -4.16 -21.32 -5.80
CA ALA A 159 -5.04 -22.45 -6.10
C ALA A 159 -4.48 -23.41 -7.18
N MET A 160 -3.53 -22.96 -7.99
CA MET A 160 -2.81 -23.77 -8.99
C MET A 160 -1.44 -24.25 -8.52
N HIS A 161 -1.09 -24.03 -7.24
CA HIS A 161 0.22 -24.34 -6.64
C HIS A 161 1.40 -23.67 -7.37
N MET A 162 1.19 -22.48 -7.92
CA MET A 162 2.22 -21.66 -8.59
C MET A 162 2.79 -20.59 -7.66
N MET A 163 3.35 -21.03 -6.53
CA MET A 163 3.85 -20.21 -5.42
C MET A 163 4.70 -19.00 -5.85
N PHE A 164 5.62 -19.15 -6.81
CA PHE A 164 6.41 -18.00 -7.27
C PHE A 164 5.56 -16.90 -7.96
N LEU A 165 4.55 -17.29 -8.72
CA LEU A 165 3.69 -16.32 -9.40
C LEU A 165 2.73 -15.65 -8.43
N GLU A 166 2.16 -16.42 -7.50
CA GLU A 166 1.37 -15.90 -6.39
C GLU A 166 2.13 -14.77 -5.66
N GLU A 167 3.30 -15.08 -5.12
CA GLU A 167 4.17 -14.15 -4.39
C GLU A 167 4.59 -12.93 -5.23
N LEU A 168 4.85 -13.13 -6.51
CA LEU A 168 5.20 -12.02 -7.41
C LEU A 168 4.03 -11.06 -7.62
N PHE A 169 2.81 -11.58 -7.76
CA PHE A 169 1.62 -10.76 -7.95
C PHE A 169 1.23 -10.00 -6.68
N GLU A 170 1.38 -10.63 -5.53
CA GLU A 170 1.18 -9.98 -4.23
C GLU A 170 2.22 -8.89 -3.96
N LEU A 171 3.51 -9.18 -4.17
CA LEU A 171 4.57 -8.16 -4.10
C LEU A 171 4.28 -6.97 -5.01
N ASN A 172 3.79 -7.21 -6.23
CA ASN A 172 3.44 -6.13 -7.15
C ASN A 172 2.24 -5.31 -6.65
N ALA A 173 1.25 -5.94 -6.03
CA ALA A 173 0.13 -5.24 -5.40
C ALA A 173 0.64 -4.33 -4.26
N ASP A 174 1.50 -4.84 -3.38
CA ASP A 174 2.06 -4.08 -2.26
C ASP A 174 2.99 -2.96 -2.73
N ALA A 175 3.77 -3.21 -3.78
CA ALA A 175 4.58 -2.18 -4.43
C ALA A 175 3.71 -1.04 -4.97
N VAL A 176 2.54 -1.33 -5.54
CA VAL A 176 1.59 -0.28 -5.96
C VAL A 176 1.17 0.58 -4.77
N PHE A 177 0.83 -0.01 -3.62
CA PHE A 177 0.51 0.73 -2.39
C PHE A 177 1.68 1.63 -1.97
N ALA A 178 2.91 1.10 -2.00
CA ALA A 178 4.11 1.83 -1.59
C ALA A 178 4.39 3.02 -2.53
N ILE A 179 4.26 2.80 -3.84
CA ILE A 179 4.45 3.84 -4.86
C ILE A 179 3.39 4.94 -4.71
N ILE A 180 2.13 4.59 -4.43
CA ILE A 180 1.08 5.57 -4.13
C ILE A 180 1.46 6.40 -2.91
N ALA A 181 1.85 5.74 -1.80
CA ALA A 181 2.20 6.41 -0.55
C ALA A 181 3.38 7.38 -0.74
N VAL A 182 4.47 6.91 -1.34
CA VAL A 182 5.69 7.71 -1.60
C VAL A 182 5.41 8.86 -2.56
N THR A 183 4.67 8.62 -3.65
CA THR A 183 4.37 9.67 -4.63
C THR A 183 3.46 10.75 -4.03
N ALA A 184 2.42 10.34 -3.31
CA ALA A 184 1.51 11.27 -2.64
C ALA A 184 2.25 12.10 -1.58
N LEU A 185 3.09 11.46 -0.76
CA LEU A 185 3.89 12.13 0.25
C LEU A 185 4.89 13.10 -0.39
N GLY A 186 5.64 12.68 -1.41
CA GLY A 186 6.59 13.51 -2.15
C GLY A 186 5.95 14.76 -2.73
N ARG A 187 4.72 14.66 -3.27
CA ARG A 187 3.96 15.82 -3.76
C ARG A 187 3.57 16.78 -2.65
N THR A 188 3.19 16.29 -1.47
CA THR A 188 2.86 17.15 -0.33
C THR A 188 4.09 17.85 0.26
N LEU A 189 5.26 17.21 0.21
CA LEU A 189 6.52 17.81 0.68
C LEU A 189 7.08 18.82 -0.33
N GLY A 190 6.96 18.54 -1.64
CA GLY A 190 7.38 19.44 -2.70
C GLY A 190 6.56 20.74 -2.75
N SER A 191 5.25 20.66 -2.51
CA SER A 191 4.39 21.85 -2.46
C SER A 191 4.67 22.76 -1.27
N ALA A 192 5.16 22.22 -0.14
CA ALA A 192 5.58 23.01 1.01
C ALA A 192 6.88 23.81 0.79
N ARG A 193 7.69 23.45 -0.21
CA ARG A 193 9.01 24.05 -0.49
C ARG A 193 9.00 25.16 -1.56
N SER A 194 7.84 25.60 -2.06
CA SER A 194 7.75 26.74 -2.99
C SER A 194 7.20 28.00 -2.30
N PRO A 195 8.02 28.75 -1.53
CA PRO A 195 7.64 30.05 -0.96
C PRO A 195 7.79 31.22 -1.95
N VAL A 196 8.23 30.99 -3.19
CA VAL A 196 8.69 32.05 -4.12
C VAL A 196 7.55 32.85 -4.79
N GLY A 197 6.28 32.47 -4.61
CA GLY A 197 5.14 33.15 -5.25
C GLY A 197 4.42 34.21 -4.41
N ALA A 198 4.69 34.33 -3.10
CA ALA A 198 3.84 35.10 -2.19
C ALA A 198 4.18 36.60 -2.05
N HIS A 199 5.18 37.11 -2.77
CA HIS A 199 5.64 38.51 -2.64
C HIS A 199 5.45 39.38 -3.89
N LEU A 200 4.77 38.92 -4.95
CA LEU A 200 4.58 39.70 -6.19
C LEU A 200 3.13 40.10 -6.49
N VAL A 201 2.30 40.28 -5.47
CA VAL A 201 1.03 41.03 -5.61
C VAL A 201 0.85 41.92 -4.39
N ARG A 202 1.37 43.14 -4.47
CA ARG A 202 0.88 44.32 -3.75
C ARG A 202 0.71 45.44 -4.76
#